data_AF-A0AAN1J9H1-F1
#
_entry.id   AF-A0AAN1J9H1-F1
#
_cell.length_a   1.000
_cell.length_b   1.000
_cell.length_c   1.000
_cell.angle_alpha   90.00
_cell.angle_beta   90.00
_cell.angle_gamma   90.00
#
_symmetry.space_group_name_H-M   'P 1'
#
loop_
_entity.id
_entity.type
_entity.pdbx_description
1 polymer ?
#
loop_
_entity_poly.entity_id
_entity_poly.type
_entity_poly.pdbx_seq_one_letter_code
_entity_poly.pdbx_strand_id
1 'polypeptide(L)'
;MSHPFLIKEIALQAGLGMATVDRLLNGRAHVREHTPRRIRQAIGEREEQQLTIATSGRKLVVDVVVEAPRRFVDEIRDALEDAAPDLHRPRFLMQETMTTPENIPHDVIARFAARP
;
A
#
# COMPACT_ATOMS: atom_id res chain seq x y z
N MET A 1 -26.84 -5.56 9.65
CA MET A 1 -25.55 -4.88 9.82
C MET A 1 -24.78 -5.00 8.51
N SER A 2 -24.08 -3.94 8.07
CA SER A 2 -23.30 -3.99 6.83
C SER A 2 -22.10 -4.90 7.05
N HIS A 3 -21.99 -5.99 6.29
CA HIS A 3 -20.79 -6.80 6.29
C HIS A 3 -19.70 -6.10 5.46
N PRO A 4 -18.43 -6.12 5.89
CA PRO A 4 -17.35 -5.38 5.23
C PRO A 4 -17.09 -5.84 3.78
N PHE A 5 -17.56 -7.05 3.42
CA PHE A 5 -17.41 -7.63 2.08
C PHE A 5 -18.73 -8.15 1.55
N LEU A 6 -18.85 -8.18 0.21
CA LEU A 6 -20.04 -8.73 -0.45
C LEU A 6 -20.15 -10.23 -0.19
N ILE A 7 -21.37 -10.70 0.07
CA ILE A 7 -21.67 -12.12 0.35
C ILE A 7 -21.12 -13.04 -0.75
N LYS A 8 -21.22 -12.62 -2.02
CA LYS A 8 -20.71 -13.38 -3.17
C LYS A 8 -19.20 -13.61 -3.12
N GLU A 9 -18.44 -12.67 -2.56
CA GLU A 9 -16.98 -12.72 -2.52
C GLU A 9 -16.50 -13.58 -1.36
N ILE A 10 -17.13 -13.44 -0.20
CA ILE A 10 -16.90 -14.32 0.96
C ILE A 10 -17.24 -15.76 0.59
N ALA A 11 -18.34 -15.98 -0.13
CA ALA A 11 -18.76 -17.29 -0.61
C ALA A 11 -17.72 -17.92 -1.56
N LEU A 12 -17.22 -17.13 -2.52
CA LEU A 12 -16.17 -17.56 -3.43
C LEU A 12 -14.88 -17.94 -2.69
N GLN A 13 -14.39 -17.09 -1.79
CA GLN A 13 -13.16 -17.31 -1.02
C GLN A 13 -13.28 -18.49 -0.05
N ALA A 14 -14.43 -18.66 0.61
CA ALA A 14 -14.67 -19.77 1.53
C ALA A 14 -14.95 -21.11 0.83
N GLY A 15 -15.21 -21.09 -0.49
CA GLY A 15 -15.65 -22.26 -1.25
C GLY A 15 -17.05 -22.75 -0.84
N LEU A 16 -17.95 -21.81 -0.51
CA LEU A 16 -19.31 -22.10 -0.02
C LEU A 16 -20.35 -21.47 -0.95
N GLY A 17 -21.58 -21.98 -0.91
CA GLY A 17 -22.70 -21.33 -1.60
C GLY A 17 -23.11 -20.03 -0.90
N MET A 18 -23.50 -19.00 -1.67
CA MET A 18 -23.95 -17.70 -1.15
C MET A 18 -25.06 -17.82 -0.10
N ALA A 19 -26.02 -18.73 -0.31
CA ALA A 19 -27.10 -18.99 0.64
C ALA A 19 -26.60 -19.51 2.00
N THR A 20 -25.46 -20.22 2.04
CA THR A 20 -24.86 -20.73 3.28
C THR A 20 -24.22 -19.58 4.07
N VAL A 21 -23.52 -18.69 3.37
CA VAL A 21 -22.92 -17.49 3.95
C VAL A 21 -23.99 -16.54 4.46
N ASP A 22 -25.02 -16.27 3.65
CA ASP A 22 -26.15 -15.40 4.03
C ASP A 22 -26.90 -15.92 5.28
N ARG A 23 -27.19 -17.23 5.33
CA ARG A 23 -27.85 -17.84 6.50
C ARG A 23 -26.99 -17.71 7.76
N LEU A 24 -25.67 -17.92 7.67
CA LEU A 24 -24.79 -17.83 8.83
C LEU A 24 -24.67 -16.37 9.31
N LEU A 25 -24.42 -15.44 8.39
CA LEU A 25 -24.25 -14.03 8.71
C LEU A 25 -25.52 -13.41 9.30
N ASN A 26 -26.69 -13.89 8.90
CA ASN A 26 -27.98 -13.46 9.44
C ASN A 26 -28.46 -14.29 10.65
N GLY A 27 -27.63 -15.18 11.22
CA GLY A 27 -27.96 -15.93 12.44
C GLY A 27 -29.09 -16.95 12.27
N ARG A 28 -29.38 -17.38 11.03
CA ARG A 28 -30.48 -18.30 10.69
C ARG A 28 -30.01 -19.73 10.38
N ALA A 29 -28.75 -20.05 10.65
CA ALA A 29 -28.12 -21.27 10.15
C ALA A 29 -27.93 -22.36 11.22
N HIS A 30 -28.42 -23.56 10.93
CA HIS A 30 -27.92 -24.82 11.50
C HIS A 30 -26.82 -25.37 10.58
N VAL A 31 -25.69 -24.67 10.50
CA VAL A 31 -24.53 -25.13 9.71
C VAL A 31 -23.57 -25.93 10.57
N ARG A 32 -22.87 -26.87 9.92
CA ARG A 32 -21.79 -27.66 10.55
C ARG A 32 -20.75 -26.71 11.17
N GLU A 33 -20.20 -27.08 12.32
CA GLU A 33 -19.26 -26.22 13.09
C GLU A 33 -18.02 -25.74 12.30
N HIS A 34 -17.62 -26.44 11.24
CA HIS A 34 -16.50 -26.04 10.39
C HIS A 34 -16.82 -24.82 9.51
N THR A 35 -18.10 -24.58 9.19
CA THR A 35 -18.52 -23.54 8.24
C THR A 35 -18.28 -22.12 8.78
N PRO A 36 -18.57 -21.79 10.05
CA PRO A 36 -18.17 -20.52 10.65
C PRO A 36 -16.66 -20.27 10.65
N ARG A 37 -15.83 -21.31 10.87
CA ARG A 37 -14.37 -21.17 10.84
C ARG A 37 -13.88 -20.78 9.45
N ARG A 38 -14.35 -21.47 8.41
CA ARG A 38 -14.00 -21.13 7.01
C ARG A 38 -14.43 -19.72 6.62
N ILE A 39 -15.62 -19.28 7.02
CA ILE A 39 -16.11 -17.93 6.69
C ILE A 39 -15.25 -16.86 7.38
N ARG A 40 -14.87 -17.04 8.65
CA ARG A 40 -13.96 -16.10 9.33
C ARG A 40 -12.58 -16.04 8.68
N GLN A 41 -12.03 -17.19 8.31
CA GLN A 41 -10.75 -17.26 7.60
C GLN A 41 -10.83 -16.51 6.26
N ALA A 42 -11.86 -16.77 5.47
CA ALA A 42 -12.08 -16.11 4.19
C ALA A 42 -12.23 -14.58 4.31
N ILE A 43 -12.82 -14.08 5.40
CA ILE A 43 -12.90 -12.64 5.67
C ILE A 43 -11.51 -12.07 5.99
N GLY A 44 -10.73 -12.72 6.87
CA GLY A 44 -9.38 -12.25 7.22
C GLY A 44 -8.44 -12.21 6.02
N GLU A 45 -8.42 -13.26 5.20
CA GLU A 45 -7.64 -13.29 3.95
C GLU A 45 -8.05 -12.16 2.99
N ARG A 46 -9.33 -11.79 2.97
CA ARG A 46 -9.86 -10.70 2.13
C ARG A 46 -9.42 -9.33 2.65
N GLU A 47 -9.38 -9.13 3.96
CA GLU A 47 -8.87 -7.91 4.60
C GLU A 47 -7.40 -7.70 4.26
N GLU A 48 -6.58 -8.76 4.37
CA GLU A 48 -5.16 -8.74 4.00
C GLU A 48 -4.96 -8.40 2.51
N GLN A 49 -5.75 -9.00 1.62
CA GLN A 49 -5.73 -8.67 0.18
C GLN A 49 -6.11 -7.21 -0.08
N GLN A 50 -7.14 -6.68 0.60
CA GLN A 50 -7.57 -5.31 0.40
C GLN A 50 -6.55 -4.29 0.92
N LEU A 51 -5.89 -4.58 2.04
CA LEU A 51 -4.76 -3.80 2.56
C LEU A 51 -3.58 -3.83 1.59
N THR A 52 -3.23 -5.01 1.07
CA THR A 52 -2.15 -5.18 0.09
C THR A 52 -2.43 -4.41 -1.21
N ILE A 53 -3.67 -4.45 -1.71
CA ILE A 53 -4.08 -3.69 -2.90
C ILE A 53 -4.11 -2.18 -2.64
N ALA A 54 -4.56 -1.75 -1.46
CA ALA A 54 -4.55 -0.32 -1.09
C ALA A 54 -3.13 0.25 -1.04
N THR A 55 -2.15 -0.55 -0.57
CA THR A 55 -0.73 -0.19 -0.56
C THR A 55 -0.10 -0.32 -1.94
N SER A 56 -0.33 -1.42 -2.69
CA SER A 56 0.20 -1.63 -4.05
C SER A 56 -0.41 -0.69 -5.11
N GLY A 57 -1.62 -0.18 -4.88
CA GLY A 57 -2.33 0.72 -5.81
C GLY A 57 -1.86 2.17 -5.72
N ARG A 58 -1.32 2.59 -4.57
CA ARG A 58 -0.66 3.89 -4.43
C ARG A 58 0.82 3.71 -4.73
N LYS A 59 1.19 3.89 -6.00
CA LYS A 59 2.59 4.12 -6.38
C LYS A 59 3.03 5.43 -5.71
N LEU A 60 3.61 5.33 -4.52
CA LEU A 60 4.17 6.48 -3.82
C LEU A 60 5.48 6.83 -4.52
N VAL A 61 5.43 7.85 -5.37
CA VAL A 61 6.63 8.44 -5.96
C VAL A 61 7.14 9.47 -4.96
N VAL A 62 8.38 9.30 -4.52
CA VAL A 62 9.04 10.24 -3.61
C VAL A 62 10.24 10.81 -4.33
N ASP A 63 10.23 12.13 -4.47
CA ASP A 63 11.35 12.91 -4.96
C ASP A 63 12.17 13.40 -3.76
N VAL A 64 13.44 13.01 -3.71
CA VAL A 64 14.36 13.34 -2.62
C VAL A 64 15.43 14.28 -3.16
N VAL A 65 15.41 15.52 -2.69
CA VAL A 65 16.40 16.54 -3.02
C VAL A 65 17.30 16.75 -1.81
N VAL A 66 18.61 16.51 -1.97
CA VAL A 66 19.59 16.62 -0.88
C VAL A 66 20.74 17.52 -1.30
N GLU A 67 20.98 18.57 -0.51
CA GLU A 67 22.19 19.36 -0.57
C GLU A 67 23.13 18.93 0.56
N ALA A 68 24.07 18.03 0.26
CA ALA A 68 25.02 17.51 1.23
C ALA A 68 26.28 16.95 0.54
N PRO A 69 27.43 16.87 1.23
CA PRO A 69 28.60 16.16 0.73
C PRO A 69 28.26 14.70 0.36
N ARG A 70 28.83 14.17 -0.72
CA ARG A 70 28.47 12.86 -1.31
C ARG A 70 28.44 11.70 -0.30
N ARG A 71 29.31 11.73 0.72
CA ARG A 71 29.33 10.70 1.79
C ARG A 71 28.03 10.57 2.61
N PHE A 72 27.23 11.64 2.71
CA PHE A 72 25.94 11.59 3.42
C PHE A 72 24.78 11.17 2.50
N VAL A 73 24.99 11.30 1.20
CA VAL A 73 24.01 11.05 0.17
C VAL A 73 23.77 9.55 -0.01
N ASP A 74 24.85 8.77 0.03
CA ASP A 74 24.80 7.31 -0.08
C ASP A 74 24.06 6.71 1.14
N GLU A 75 24.37 7.21 2.34
CA GLU A 75 23.68 6.77 3.58
C GLU A 75 22.17 7.04 3.56
N ILE A 76 21.75 8.20 3.03
CA ILE A 76 20.33 8.57 2.91
C ILE A 76 19.61 7.65 1.92
N ARG A 77 20.28 7.28 0.81
CA ARG A 77 19.73 6.33 -0.16
C ARG A 77 19.51 4.98 0.50
N ASP A 78 20.53 4.44 1.15
CA ASP A 78 20.49 3.12 1.75
C ASP A 78 19.44 3.05 2.87
N ALA A 79 19.37 4.08 3.72
CA ALA A 79 18.36 4.16 4.77
C ALA A 79 16.92 4.28 4.22
N LEU A 80 16.72 4.96 3.09
CA LEU A 80 15.40 5.10 2.48
C LEU A 80 14.93 3.80 1.82
N GLU A 81 15.84 3.09 1.15
CA GLU A 81 15.56 1.79 0.53
C GLU A 81 15.23 0.72 1.59
N ASP A 82 15.89 0.76 2.76
CA ASP A 82 15.58 -0.15 3.88
C ASP A 82 14.25 0.21 4.59
N ALA A 83 13.97 1.50 4.81
CA ALA A 83 12.77 1.95 5.51
C ALA A 83 11.48 1.82 4.69
N ALA A 84 11.57 1.80 3.35
CA ALA A 84 10.40 1.84 2.47
C ALA A 84 10.54 0.91 1.25
N PRO A 85 10.51 -0.42 1.43
CA PRO A 85 10.66 -1.39 0.33
C PRO A 85 9.51 -1.33 -0.69
N ASP A 86 8.34 -0.83 -0.28
CA ASP A 86 7.16 -0.67 -1.15
C ASP A 86 7.22 0.60 -2.03
N LEU A 87 8.31 1.37 -1.95
CA LEU A 87 8.46 2.62 -2.67
C LEU A 87 8.80 2.38 -4.15
N HIS A 88 7.87 2.71 -5.04
CA HIS A 88 8.08 2.55 -6.47
C HIS A 88 8.84 3.75 -7.06
N ARG A 89 10.12 3.54 -7.38
CA ARG A 89 11.03 4.48 -8.07
C ARG A 89 11.32 5.78 -7.30
N PRO A 90 12.04 5.73 -6.17
CA PRO A 90 12.59 6.95 -5.57
C PRO A 90 13.50 7.67 -6.58
N ARG A 91 13.26 8.96 -6.78
CA ARG A 91 14.09 9.80 -7.64
C ARG A 91 14.94 10.71 -6.76
N PHE A 92 16.23 10.76 -7.05
CA PHE A 92 17.19 11.51 -6.25
C PHE A 92 17.82 12.64 -7.06
N LEU A 93 17.82 13.84 -6.50
CA LEU A 93 18.66 14.96 -6.94
C LEU A 93 19.64 15.29 -5.81
N MET A 94 20.93 15.13 -6.10
CA MET A 94 21.98 15.18 -5.08
C MET A 94 23.06 16.17 -5.54
N GLN A 95 23.31 17.23 -4.79
CA GLN A 95 24.31 18.26 -5.11
C GLN A 95 25.09 18.68 -3.87
N GLU A 96 26.41 18.88 -3.99
CA GLU A 96 27.29 19.22 -2.84
C GLU A 96 27.31 20.72 -2.49
N THR A 97 26.97 21.59 -3.44
CA THR A 97 26.81 23.04 -3.20
C THR A 97 25.86 23.61 -4.26
N MET A 98 24.71 24.15 -3.84
CA MET A 98 23.84 24.95 -4.70
C MET A 98 24.39 26.37 -4.76
N THR A 99 25.12 26.70 -5.81
CA THR A 99 25.62 28.07 -5.98
C THR A 99 24.57 28.92 -6.70
N THR A 100 24.27 30.08 -6.11
CA THR A 100 23.62 31.30 -6.65
C THR A 100 22.07 31.41 -6.69
N PRO A 101 21.52 32.65 -6.61
CA PRO A 101 20.11 32.96 -6.26
C PRO A 101 19.05 32.59 -7.32
N GLU A 102 19.42 31.83 -8.34
CA GLU A 102 18.56 31.34 -9.43
C GLU A 102 17.90 29.99 -9.14
N ASN A 103 18.15 29.40 -7.97
CA ASN A 103 17.50 28.16 -7.54
C ASN A 103 16.81 28.37 -6.19
N ILE A 104 15.62 28.96 -6.21
CA ILE A 104 14.69 28.83 -5.09
C ILE A 104 14.40 27.31 -4.96
N PRO A 105 14.43 26.70 -3.76
CA PRO A 105 14.14 25.28 -3.57
C PRO A 105 12.88 24.81 -4.31
N HIS A 106 11.88 25.69 -4.40
CA HIS A 106 10.66 25.50 -5.17
C HIS A 106 10.89 25.26 -6.67
N ASP A 107 11.80 25.99 -7.34
CA ASP A 107 12.07 25.84 -8.78
C ASP A 107 12.85 24.55 -9.09
N VAL A 108 13.72 24.14 -8.17
CA VAL A 108 14.43 22.86 -8.26
C VAL A 108 13.45 21.70 -8.12
N ILE A 109 12.55 21.77 -7.13
CA ILE A 109 11.47 20.79 -6.94
C ILE A 109 10.57 20.76 -8.19
N ALA A 110 10.18 21.91 -8.73
CA ALA A 110 9.34 22.00 -9.92
C ALA A 110 9.99 21.38 -11.17
N ARG A 111 11.28 21.65 -11.43
CA ARG A 111 12.01 21.03 -12.56
C ARG A 111 12.22 19.53 -12.36
N PHE A 112 12.44 19.09 -11.13
CA PHE A 112 12.67 17.68 -10.84
C PHE A 112 11.38 16.87 -10.98
N ALA A 113 10.26 17.40 -10.48
CA ALA A 113 8.92 16.85 -10.66
C ALA A 113 8.47 16.84 -12.13
N ALA A 114 8.97 17.77 -12.96
CA ALA A 114 8.65 17.88 -14.39
C ALA A 114 9.44 16.92 -15.31
N ARG A 115 10.43 16.16 -14.79
CA ARG A 115 11.10 15.12 -15.60
C ARG A 115 10.18 13.90 -15.77
N PRO A 116 10.01 13.34 -16.97
CA PRO A 116 9.17 12.16 -17.19
C PRO A 116 9.70 10.93 -16.45
#